data_AF-A0A6A4W7Y9-F1
#
_entry.id   AF-A0A6A4W7Y9-F1
#
_cell.length_a   1.000
_cell.length_b   1.000
_cell.length_c   1.000
_cell.angle_alpha   90.00
_cell.angle_beta   90.00
_cell.angle_gamma   90.00
#
_symmetry.space_group_name_H-M   'P 1'
#
loop_
_entity.id
_entity.type
_entity.pdbx_description
1 polymer ?
#
loop_
_entity_poly.entity_id
_entity_poly.type
_entity_poly.pdbx_seq_one_letter_code
_entity_poly.pdbx_strand_id
1 'polypeptide(L)'
;MFGTMSFLLNSRFVGRYISLLLLVCCVAATVFLLYRPASAPAVPPPELPWLGTSGDAACRLPPLPLNPPELQPLFHHVPPLVCDPEPAWVTVHGSYVTISATARRAHGRVTCQFTDLLLKDDMWAVQGFRSNSEEGYTLKESDFVSVSCTAEDGETWDNIVAGVRKDAAPHALPLSDLPKDHLPVNILIWGFDSLSRNTFMRKLPRTYAFLRDELQATVLRGYNIVGDGTPQALIPILTGRTERELPDTRRRTWGSQMVNVYPFLWKDFQSDGYVTAFNEDQPDIGTFQYRLRGFNPQPTTHYMRTFFLAASRTYGNNAPYCLRDTPRHKDHGHRFTAVRSTQQGKLEERLPFFSWTFPTLLVPGTAARGCAAAGVEAHWCACLRWLPLSINDSSVVAAARAFEEYVLAEQEREAPGACAPLAVLAVERA
;
A
#
# COMPACT_ATOMS: atom_id res chain seq x y z
N MET A 1 -0.30 12.55 -19.84
CA MET A 1 0.49 13.02 -18.68
C MET A 1 -0.49 13.40 -17.60
N PHE A 2 -0.62 12.55 -16.59
CA PHE A 2 -1.60 12.67 -15.51
C PHE A 2 -0.95 13.38 -14.30
N GLY A 3 -1.74 14.08 -13.50
CA GLY A 3 -1.33 14.65 -12.22
C GLY A 3 -2.55 15.01 -11.37
N THR A 4 -2.57 14.50 -10.15
CA THR A 4 -3.65 14.54 -9.14
C THR A 4 -3.44 15.69 -8.13
N MET A 5 -4.54 16.26 -7.62
CA MET A 5 -4.55 17.41 -6.67
C MET A 5 -4.64 16.98 -5.19
N SER A 6 -4.08 17.78 -4.27
CA SER A 6 -4.37 17.72 -2.82
C SER A 6 -4.32 19.12 -2.19
N PHE A 7 -5.40 19.50 -1.50
CA PHE A 7 -5.60 20.76 -0.77
C PHE A 7 -5.50 20.57 0.75
N LEU A 8 -4.94 21.57 1.47
CA LEU A 8 -5.05 21.73 2.92
C LEU A 8 -5.97 22.93 3.19
N LEU A 9 -7.17 22.69 3.74
CA LEU A 9 -8.12 23.72 4.17
C LEU A 9 -8.36 23.63 5.68
N ASN A 10 -8.55 24.79 6.31
CA ASN A 10 -8.75 24.96 7.74
C ASN A 10 -10.16 24.49 8.18
N SER A 11 -10.25 23.96 9.39
CA SER A 11 -11.22 22.97 9.90
C SER A 11 -12.69 23.39 10.12
N ARG A 12 -13.24 24.40 9.42
CA ARG A 12 -14.64 24.84 9.67
C ARG A 12 -15.62 24.81 8.51
N PHE A 13 -15.29 24.21 7.36
CA PHE A 13 -16.15 24.27 6.16
C PHE A 13 -16.27 22.94 5.36
N VAL A 14 -16.09 21.78 5.99
CA VAL A 14 -15.88 20.49 5.27
C VAL A 14 -17.16 19.63 5.12
N GLY A 15 -18.33 20.24 4.99
CA GLY A 15 -19.60 19.50 5.07
C GLY A 15 -20.05 18.73 3.80
N ARG A 16 -19.81 19.22 2.58
CA ARG A 16 -20.60 18.73 1.41
C ARG A 16 -19.91 18.68 0.02
N TYR A 17 -18.64 19.03 -0.14
CA TYR A 17 -18.02 19.25 -1.47
C TYR A 17 -16.97 18.18 -1.89
N ILE A 18 -17.31 16.89 -1.83
CA ILE A 18 -16.40 15.82 -2.32
C ILE A 18 -16.79 15.29 -3.72
N SER A 19 -17.97 15.62 -4.24
CA SER A 19 -18.50 14.98 -5.44
C SER A 19 -18.10 15.61 -6.79
N LEU A 20 -17.49 16.81 -6.82
CA LEU A 20 -17.28 17.57 -8.07
C LEU A 20 -15.86 17.53 -8.66
N LEU A 21 -14.89 16.93 -7.96
CA LEU A 21 -13.48 16.92 -8.38
C LEU A 21 -13.15 15.94 -9.53
N LEU A 22 -14.15 15.28 -10.12
CA LEU A 22 -13.97 14.13 -11.03
C LEU A 22 -14.06 14.42 -12.54
N LEU A 23 -14.32 15.66 -12.99
CA LEU A 23 -14.60 15.91 -14.43
C LEU A 23 -13.53 16.67 -15.25
N VAL A 24 -12.36 17.00 -14.69
CA VAL A 24 -11.45 18.00 -15.30
C VAL A 24 -10.07 17.42 -15.59
N CYS A 25 -9.86 16.83 -16.76
CA CYS A 25 -8.53 16.34 -17.17
C CYS A 25 -8.31 16.38 -18.69
N CYS A 26 -8.70 17.46 -19.36
CA CYS A 26 -8.34 17.67 -20.77
C CYS A 26 -7.75 19.07 -20.98
N VAL A 27 -6.45 19.09 -21.29
CA VAL A 27 -5.63 20.17 -21.87
C VAL A 27 -4.91 21.12 -20.89
N ALA A 28 -3.59 21.23 -21.11
CA ALA A 28 -2.62 22.28 -20.71
C ALA A 28 -1.81 22.10 -19.40
N ALA A 29 -0.60 22.66 -19.48
CA ALA A 29 0.60 22.49 -18.65
C ALA A 29 0.41 22.68 -17.13
N THR A 30 1.16 21.90 -16.34
CA THR A 30 1.12 21.91 -14.87
C THR A 30 1.80 23.16 -14.30
N VAL A 31 1.01 24.01 -13.64
CA VAL A 31 1.45 25.18 -12.85
C VAL A 31 0.97 24.97 -11.40
N PHE A 32 1.88 24.92 -10.42
CA PHE A 32 1.51 24.87 -9.01
C PHE A 32 1.20 26.29 -8.50
N LEU A 33 -0.02 26.54 -8.00
CA LEU A 33 -0.44 27.81 -7.41
C LEU A 33 -0.61 27.66 -5.90
N LEU A 34 0.24 28.32 -5.11
CA LEU A 34 0.09 28.44 -3.67
C LEU A 34 -0.70 29.70 -3.34
N TYR A 35 -1.84 29.55 -2.65
CA TYR A 35 -2.69 30.67 -2.21
C TYR A 35 -2.66 30.83 -0.69
N ARG A 36 -2.56 32.08 -0.20
CA ARG A 36 -2.63 32.44 1.22
C ARG A 36 -3.43 33.76 1.39
N PRO A 37 -4.16 33.97 2.49
CA PRO A 37 -4.74 35.28 2.80
C PRO A 37 -3.66 36.37 2.87
N ALA A 38 -3.98 37.54 2.30
CA ALA A 38 -3.06 38.58 1.84
C ALA A 38 -2.26 39.37 2.91
N SER A 39 -2.01 38.82 4.10
CA SER A 39 -1.48 39.58 5.26
C SER A 39 -0.17 39.07 5.87
N ALA A 40 0.67 38.31 5.16
CA ALA A 40 2.00 37.90 5.64
C ALA A 40 3.13 38.38 4.72
N PRO A 41 4.28 38.87 5.26
CA PRO A 41 5.37 39.38 4.45
C PRO A 41 6.09 38.26 3.67
N ALA A 42 6.44 38.56 2.42
CA ALA A 42 7.15 37.66 1.52
C ALA A 42 8.65 37.61 1.87
N VAL A 43 9.18 36.40 2.07
CA VAL A 43 10.63 36.16 2.17
C VAL A 43 11.12 35.69 0.79
N PRO A 44 12.08 36.38 0.14
CA PRO A 44 12.59 35.94 -1.16
C PRO A 44 13.39 34.64 -1.01
N PRO A 45 13.25 33.69 -1.96
CA PRO A 45 14.05 32.48 -1.95
C PRO A 45 15.53 32.80 -2.28
N PRO A 46 16.49 32.07 -1.71
CA PRO A 46 17.91 32.28 -1.98
C PRO A 46 18.27 31.85 -3.41
N GLU A 47 19.07 32.65 -4.11
CA GLU A 47 19.64 32.30 -5.41
C GLU A 47 20.62 31.13 -5.31
N LEU A 48 20.41 30.08 -6.10
CA LEU A 48 21.35 28.98 -6.26
C LEU A 48 21.69 28.79 -7.75
N PRO A 49 22.97 28.77 -8.13
CA PRO A 49 23.38 28.65 -9.52
C PRO A 49 23.27 27.20 -10.02
N TRP A 50 23.18 27.08 -11.35
CA TRP A 50 23.36 25.90 -12.22
C TRP A 50 22.09 25.20 -12.73
N LEU A 51 21.82 25.47 -14.02
CA LEU A 51 20.87 24.82 -14.92
C LEU A 51 21.30 23.40 -15.28
N GLY A 52 20.34 22.48 -15.32
CA GLY A 52 20.38 21.22 -16.07
C GLY A 52 18.95 20.87 -16.47
N THR A 53 18.63 21.03 -17.75
CA THR A 53 17.26 21.02 -18.31
C THR A 53 16.90 19.74 -19.08
N SER A 54 17.66 18.65 -18.94
CA SER A 54 17.37 17.39 -19.63
C SER A 54 17.24 16.21 -18.67
N GLY A 55 16.17 15.43 -18.82
CA GLY A 55 15.93 14.17 -18.11
C GLY A 55 16.94 13.06 -18.42
N ASP A 56 17.96 13.35 -19.23
CA ASP A 56 19.08 12.47 -19.61
C ASP A 56 20.29 12.62 -18.68
N ALA A 57 20.38 13.71 -17.90
CA ALA A 57 21.45 13.88 -16.92
C ALA A 57 21.29 12.86 -15.78
N ALA A 58 22.42 12.41 -15.21
CA ALA A 58 22.43 11.53 -14.05
C ALA A 58 21.56 12.11 -12.91
N CYS A 59 20.55 11.34 -12.49
CA CYS A 59 19.57 11.73 -11.48
C CYS A 59 20.29 12.05 -10.15
N ARG A 60 20.33 13.32 -9.75
CA ARG A 60 20.83 13.75 -8.44
C ARG A 60 19.65 14.05 -7.52
N LEU A 61 19.38 13.14 -6.60
CA LEU A 61 18.31 13.31 -5.62
C LEU A 61 18.56 14.53 -4.73
N PRO A 62 17.52 15.32 -4.41
CA PRO A 62 17.66 16.44 -3.49
C PRO A 62 18.06 15.94 -2.10
N PRO A 63 18.86 16.72 -1.35
CA PRO A 63 19.18 16.39 0.04
C PRO A 63 17.93 16.56 0.90
N LEU A 64 17.29 15.43 1.24
CA LEU A 64 16.11 15.41 2.11
C LEU A 64 16.53 15.06 3.54
N PRO A 65 16.61 16.03 4.48
CA PRO A 65 16.98 15.73 5.86
C PRO A 65 16.00 14.76 6.49
N LEU A 66 16.51 13.89 7.36
CA LEU A 66 15.64 12.92 8.01
C LEU A 66 14.67 13.61 8.98
N ASN A 67 15.06 14.61 9.77
CA ASN A 67 14.14 15.22 10.75
C ASN A 67 14.03 16.74 10.57
N PRO A 68 13.44 17.24 9.45
CA PRO A 68 13.27 18.67 9.25
C PRO A 68 12.26 19.23 10.27
N PRO A 69 12.43 20.48 10.75
CA PRO A 69 11.56 21.08 11.77
C PRO A 69 10.07 21.05 11.42
N GLU A 70 9.72 21.24 10.15
CA GLU A 70 8.33 21.22 9.66
C GLU A 70 7.63 19.86 9.82
N LEU A 71 8.40 18.77 9.86
CA LEU A 71 7.85 17.42 10.02
C LEU A 71 7.74 17.00 11.48
N GLN A 72 8.61 17.50 12.37
CA GLN A 72 8.68 17.04 13.76
C GLN A 72 7.31 17.01 14.48
N PRO A 73 6.43 18.01 14.35
CA PRO A 73 5.11 17.99 15.00
C PRO A 73 4.19 16.86 14.53
N LEU A 74 4.43 16.29 13.34
CA LEU A 74 3.61 15.22 12.77
C LEU A 74 4.02 13.83 13.25
N PHE A 75 5.18 13.71 13.91
CA PHE A 75 5.69 12.45 14.44
C PHE A 75 5.60 12.43 15.95
N HIS A 76 4.74 11.58 16.48
CA HIS A 76 4.69 11.24 17.90
C HIS A 76 4.99 9.75 18.12
N HIS A 77 5.38 9.43 19.35
CA HIS A 77 5.52 8.06 19.81
C HIS A 77 4.15 7.40 19.95
N VAL A 78 4.03 6.15 19.49
CA VAL A 78 2.81 5.35 19.58
C VAL A 78 3.11 4.19 20.53
N PRO A 79 2.40 4.06 21.66
CA PRO A 79 2.61 2.94 22.58
C PRO A 79 2.24 1.60 21.91
N PRO A 80 2.76 0.47 22.42
CA PRO A 80 2.34 -0.85 22.00
C PRO A 80 0.82 -1.02 22.10
N LEU A 81 0.22 -1.75 21.16
CA LEU A 81 -1.20 -2.09 21.22
C LEU A 81 -1.47 -3.05 22.38
N VAL A 82 -2.51 -2.76 23.15
CA VAL A 82 -3.03 -3.62 24.22
C VAL A 82 -4.31 -4.26 23.68
N CYS A 83 -4.29 -5.57 23.53
CA CYS A 83 -5.39 -6.38 23.02
C CYS A 83 -6.08 -7.13 24.16
N ASP A 84 -7.00 -8.04 23.82
CA ASP A 84 -7.75 -8.82 24.81
C ASP A 84 -6.78 -9.53 25.79
N PRO A 85 -6.95 -9.37 27.13
CA PRO A 85 -6.12 -10.08 28.09
C PRO A 85 -6.35 -11.60 28.11
N GLU A 86 -7.51 -12.07 27.62
CA GLU A 86 -7.83 -13.49 27.52
C GLU A 86 -7.00 -14.14 26.39
N PRO A 87 -6.13 -15.13 26.68
CA PRO A 87 -5.31 -15.77 25.66
C PRO A 87 -6.15 -16.52 24.62
N ALA A 88 -5.62 -16.69 23.41
CA ALA A 88 -6.29 -17.51 22.40
C ALA A 88 -6.63 -18.94 22.88
N TRP A 89 -7.89 -19.35 22.67
CA TRP A 89 -8.35 -20.70 23.02
C TRP A 89 -7.89 -21.77 22.04
N VAL A 90 -7.38 -21.39 20.87
CA VAL A 90 -6.77 -22.30 19.91
C VAL A 90 -5.41 -21.80 19.46
N THR A 91 -4.52 -22.74 19.12
CA THR A 91 -3.21 -22.47 18.52
C THR A 91 -3.15 -23.11 17.14
N VAL A 92 -2.45 -22.45 16.20
CA VAL A 92 -2.30 -22.96 14.83
C VAL A 92 -0.84 -23.32 14.56
N HIS A 93 -0.61 -24.54 14.08
CA HIS A 93 0.69 -25.05 13.67
C HIS A 93 0.58 -25.68 12.28
N GLY A 94 0.91 -24.89 11.26
CA GLY A 94 0.76 -25.31 9.86
C GLY A 94 -0.70 -25.63 9.54
N SER A 95 -0.98 -26.90 9.24
CA SER A 95 -2.32 -27.38 8.87
C SER A 95 -3.19 -27.80 10.05
N TYR A 96 -2.70 -27.66 11.29
CA TYR A 96 -3.36 -28.14 12.49
C TYR A 96 -3.77 -26.98 13.40
N VAL A 97 -5.05 -26.93 13.75
CA VAL A 97 -5.61 -26.04 14.76
C VAL A 97 -5.88 -26.88 16.00
N THR A 98 -5.30 -26.53 17.15
CA THR A 98 -5.43 -27.31 18.38
C THR A 98 -6.03 -26.46 19.49
N ILE A 99 -6.95 -27.02 20.28
CA ILE A 99 -7.50 -26.33 21.45
C ILE A 99 -6.40 -26.22 22.52
N SER A 100 -6.14 -24.99 22.97
CA SER A 100 -5.01 -24.69 23.83
C SER A 100 -5.18 -25.30 25.22
N ALA A 101 -4.10 -25.86 25.78
CA ALA A 101 -4.11 -26.39 27.14
C ALA A 101 -4.38 -25.29 28.18
N THR A 102 -4.06 -24.03 27.86
CA THR A 102 -4.32 -22.88 28.72
C THR A 102 -5.82 -22.64 28.86
N ALA A 103 -6.57 -22.63 27.75
CA ALA A 103 -8.04 -22.49 27.82
C ALA A 103 -8.69 -23.63 28.61
N ARG A 104 -8.24 -24.86 28.42
CA ARG A 104 -8.76 -25.99 29.21
C ARG A 104 -8.47 -25.90 30.71
N ARG A 105 -7.30 -25.39 31.08
CA ARG A 105 -6.95 -25.17 32.50
C ARG A 105 -7.77 -24.06 33.12
N ALA A 106 -8.13 -23.03 32.35
CA ALA A 106 -8.91 -21.90 32.82
C ALA A 106 -10.41 -22.22 32.89
N HIS A 107 -10.96 -22.88 31.87
CA HIS A 107 -12.40 -23.01 31.64
C HIS A 107 -12.93 -24.46 31.68
N GLY A 108 -12.09 -25.44 32.01
CA GLY A 108 -12.47 -26.85 32.04
C GLY A 108 -12.55 -27.47 30.64
N ARG A 109 -13.56 -28.32 30.39
CA ARG A 109 -13.72 -28.92 29.05
C ARG A 109 -14.15 -27.86 28.03
N VAL A 110 -13.43 -27.78 26.92
CA VAL A 110 -13.71 -26.84 25.81
C VAL A 110 -14.08 -27.62 24.55
N THR A 111 -15.25 -27.32 23.98
CA THR A 111 -15.69 -27.85 22.69
C THR A 111 -15.71 -26.72 21.66
N CYS A 112 -15.10 -26.91 20.51
CA CYS A 112 -15.06 -25.91 19.45
C CYS A 112 -15.71 -26.42 18.16
N GLN A 113 -16.51 -25.56 17.54
CA GLN A 113 -16.94 -25.67 16.15
C GLN A 113 -15.94 -24.96 15.24
N PHE A 114 -15.38 -25.72 14.30
CA PHE A 114 -14.49 -25.26 13.25
C PHE A 114 -15.27 -25.20 11.94
N THR A 115 -15.28 -24.05 11.28
CA THR A 115 -15.95 -23.83 10.00
C THR A 115 -14.94 -23.34 8.96
N ASP A 116 -14.70 -24.11 7.91
CA ASP A 116 -13.85 -23.68 6.79
C ASP A 116 -14.40 -22.38 6.16
N LEU A 117 -13.51 -21.47 5.79
CA LEU A 117 -13.86 -20.24 5.09
C LEU A 117 -13.36 -20.32 3.66
N LEU A 118 -14.28 -20.33 2.69
CA LEU A 118 -13.98 -20.53 1.27
C LEU A 118 -14.09 -19.22 0.51
N LEU A 119 -13.23 -19.05 -0.50
CA LEU A 119 -13.35 -17.96 -1.46
C LEU A 119 -14.45 -18.31 -2.47
N LYS A 120 -15.56 -17.56 -2.49
CA LYS A 120 -16.60 -17.71 -3.52
C LYS A 120 -16.17 -17.00 -4.80
N ASP A 121 -15.72 -15.77 -4.63
CA ASP A 121 -15.10 -14.92 -5.63
C ASP A 121 -14.19 -13.93 -4.90
N ASP A 122 -13.48 -13.08 -5.63
CA ASP A 122 -12.53 -12.13 -5.03
C ASP A 122 -13.16 -11.00 -4.20
N MET A 123 -14.48 -11.01 -4.02
CA MET A 123 -15.25 -10.03 -3.26
C MET A 123 -15.93 -10.67 -2.04
N TRP A 124 -16.16 -11.99 -2.04
CA TRP A 124 -16.95 -12.68 -1.03
C TRP A 124 -16.30 -13.97 -0.55
N ALA A 125 -16.16 -14.08 0.78
CA ALA A 125 -15.91 -15.33 1.48
C ALA A 125 -17.24 -15.95 1.94
N VAL A 126 -17.32 -17.28 1.90
CA VAL A 126 -18.48 -18.09 2.34
C VAL A 126 -18.04 -19.16 3.33
N GLN A 127 -18.97 -19.65 4.13
CA GLN A 127 -18.72 -20.76 5.05
C GLN A 127 -18.82 -22.10 4.31
N GLY A 128 -17.86 -22.97 4.56
CA GLY A 128 -17.78 -24.33 4.04
C GLY A 128 -18.12 -25.37 5.10
N PHE A 129 -17.38 -26.48 5.08
CA PHE A 129 -17.54 -27.60 6.00
C PHE A 129 -17.44 -27.17 7.48
N ARG A 130 -18.27 -27.79 8.32
CA ARG A 130 -18.30 -27.57 9.77
C ARG A 130 -18.01 -28.85 10.51
N SER A 131 -17.18 -28.77 11.54
CA SER A 131 -16.93 -29.89 12.47
C SER A 131 -16.81 -29.41 13.90
N ASN A 132 -17.39 -30.17 14.81
CA ASN A 132 -17.21 -29.97 16.25
C ASN A 132 -16.11 -30.92 16.75
N SER A 133 -15.23 -30.43 17.62
CA SER A 133 -14.14 -31.22 18.18
C SER A 133 -13.73 -30.67 19.55
N GLU A 134 -13.33 -31.57 20.44
CA GLU A 134 -12.71 -31.25 21.72
C GLU A 134 -11.18 -31.31 21.66
N GLU A 135 -10.58 -31.64 20.52
CA GLU A 135 -9.11 -31.72 20.36
C GLU A 135 -8.58 -30.60 19.47
N GLY A 136 -9.24 -30.38 18.34
CA GLY A 136 -8.77 -29.50 17.28
C GLY A 136 -9.35 -29.84 15.91
N TYR A 137 -8.77 -29.23 14.88
CA TYR A 137 -9.15 -29.38 13.48
C TYR A 137 -7.93 -29.43 12.58
N THR A 138 -7.96 -30.30 11.57
CA THR A 138 -6.98 -30.27 10.48
C THR A 138 -7.62 -29.57 9.30
N LEU A 139 -6.96 -28.54 8.78
CA LEU A 139 -7.43 -27.76 7.62
C LEU A 139 -7.67 -28.69 6.42
N LYS A 140 -8.83 -28.54 5.76
CA LYS A 140 -9.24 -29.39 4.63
C LYS A 140 -9.55 -28.59 3.37
N GLU A 141 -10.53 -27.70 3.44
CA GLU A 141 -11.00 -26.99 2.24
C GLU A 141 -10.38 -25.59 2.12
N SER A 142 -9.85 -25.04 3.21
CA SER A 142 -9.24 -23.72 3.26
C SER A 142 -8.02 -23.65 4.18
N ASP A 143 -7.18 -22.64 3.96
CA ASP A 143 -6.16 -22.20 4.92
C ASP A 143 -6.78 -21.49 6.14
N PHE A 144 -8.07 -21.15 6.08
CA PHE A 144 -8.72 -20.25 7.04
C PHE A 144 -9.98 -20.86 7.63
N VAL A 145 -10.14 -20.73 8.94
CA VAL A 145 -11.25 -21.33 9.69
C VAL A 145 -11.82 -20.32 10.67
N SER A 146 -13.15 -20.23 10.70
CA SER A 146 -13.87 -19.60 11.80
C SER A 146 -14.04 -20.61 12.92
N VAL A 147 -13.64 -20.21 14.13
CA VAL A 147 -13.69 -21.04 15.34
C VAL A 147 -14.69 -20.41 16.29
N SER A 148 -15.60 -21.23 16.82
CA SER A 148 -16.51 -20.85 17.91
C SER A 148 -16.47 -21.93 18.97
N CYS A 149 -16.06 -21.59 20.18
CA CYS A 149 -15.87 -22.48 21.29
C CYS A 149 -16.84 -22.18 22.43
N THR A 150 -17.22 -23.22 23.15
CA THR A 150 -17.98 -23.15 24.40
C THR A 150 -17.29 -24.04 25.42
N ALA A 151 -17.06 -23.48 26.61
CA ALA A 151 -16.45 -24.19 27.71
C ALA A 151 -17.49 -24.70 28.73
N GLU A 152 -17.02 -25.50 29.69
CA GLU A 152 -17.83 -26.14 30.73
C GLU A 152 -18.40 -25.14 31.73
N ASP A 153 -17.68 -24.05 31.99
CA ASP A 153 -18.12 -22.93 32.82
C ASP A 153 -19.16 -22.02 32.13
N GLY A 154 -19.49 -22.29 30.85
CA GLY A 154 -20.44 -21.54 30.05
C GLY A 154 -19.83 -20.37 29.26
N GLU A 155 -18.53 -20.10 29.44
CA GLU A 155 -17.85 -19.06 28.67
C GLU A 155 -17.72 -19.45 27.20
N THR A 156 -17.66 -18.42 26.35
CA THR A 156 -17.56 -18.59 24.89
C THR A 156 -16.41 -17.81 24.31
N TRP A 157 -15.82 -18.35 23.26
CA TRP A 157 -14.72 -17.73 22.56
C TRP A 157 -14.87 -17.94 21.06
N ASP A 158 -14.72 -16.90 20.27
CA ASP A 158 -14.75 -17.00 18.81
C ASP A 158 -13.59 -16.24 18.18
N ASN A 159 -13.04 -16.77 17.10
CA ASN A 159 -12.04 -16.07 16.31
C ASN A 159 -11.98 -16.62 14.89
N ILE A 160 -11.32 -15.89 14.01
CA ILE A 160 -10.92 -16.40 12.69
C ILE A 160 -9.43 -16.65 12.74
N VAL A 161 -9.02 -17.85 12.35
CA VAL A 161 -7.62 -18.27 12.38
C VAL A 161 -7.12 -18.61 10.99
N ALA A 162 -5.85 -18.30 10.76
CA ALA A 162 -5.13 -18.64 9.53
C ALA A 162 -4.06 -19.69 9.82
N GLY A 163 -4.02 -20.72 8.99
CA GLY A 163 -2.93 -21.69 8.94
C GLY A 163 -2.43 -21.87 7.51
N VAL A 164 -1.74 -22.97 7.28
CA VAL A 164 -1.19 -23.32 5.96
C VAL A 164 -1.52 -24.78 5.71
N ARG A 165 -2.44 -25.01 4.78
CA ARG A 165 -2.91 -26.35 4.47
C ARG A 165 -1.84 -27.14 3.73
N LYS A 166 -1.57 -28.37 4.20
CA LYS A 166 -0.45 -29.19 3.73
C LYS A 166 -0.59 -29.68 2.28
N ASP A 167 -1.82 -29.91 1.81
CA ASP A 167 -2.14 -30.43 0.47
C ASP A 167 -2.50 -29.33 -0.53
N ALA A 168 -2.38 -28.04 -0.17
CA ALA A 168 -2.74 -26.93 -1.04
C ALA A 168 -1.80 -26.77 -2.25
N ALA A 169 -0.59 -27.34 -2.19
CA ALA A 169 0.45 -27.18 -3.21
C ALA A 169 0.85 -28.52 -3.86
N PRO A 170 -0.06 -29.22 -4.57
CA PRO A 170 0.26 -30.51 -5.18
C PRO A 170 1.32 -30.41 -6.28
N HIS A 171 1.54 -29.22 -6.84
CA HIS A 171 2.59 -28.92 -7.81
C HIS A 171 3.97 -28.69 -7.19
N ALA A 172 4.05 -28.51 -5.86
CA ALA A 172 5.32 -28.24 -5.20
C ALA A 172 6.23 -29.48 -5.25
N LEU A 173 7.42 -29.30 -5.81
CA LEU A 173 8.41 -30.37 -5.92
C LEU A 173 9.21 -30.48 -4.61
N PRO A 174 9.55 -31.71 -4.16
CA PRO A 174 10.55 -31.89 -3.12
C PRO A 174 11.88 -31.24 -3.53
N LEU A 175 12.61 -30.67 -2.57
CA LEU A 175 13.93 -30.06 -2.82
C LEU A 175 14.91 -31.01 -3.54
N SER A 176 14.78 -32.32 -3.31
CA SER A 176 15.58 -33.36 -3.98
C SER A 176 15.31 -33.49 -5.48
N ASP A 177 14.12 -33.08 -5.92
CA ASP A 177 13.59 -33.32 -7.26
C ASP A 177 13.62 -32.05 -8.11
N LEU A 178 14.12 -30.94 -7.54
CA LEU A 178 14.25 -29.68 -8.24
C LEU A 178 15.35 -29.78 -9.32
N PRO A 179 15.13 -29.17 -10.50
CA PRO A 179 16.15 -29.06 -11.54
C PRO A 179 17.47 -28.48 -11.01
N LYS A 180 18.60 -28.87 -11.59
CA LYS A 180 19.93 -28.40 -11.12
C LYS A 180 20.15 -26.89 -11.28
N ASP A 181 19.41 -26.27 -12.17
CA ASP A 181 19.36 -24.83 -12.44
C ASP A 181 18.28 -24.09 -11.61
N HIS A 182 17.48 -24.83 -10.83
CA HIS A 182 16.51 -24.24 -9.91
C HIS A 182 17.22 -23.46 -8.79
N LEU A 183 16.68 -22.30 -8.42
CA LEU A 183 17.24 -21.47 -7.35
C LEU A 183 16.64 -21.90 -5.99
N PRO A 184 17.37 -22.63 -5.12
CA PRO A 184 16.80 -23.25 -3.93
C PRO A 184 16.67 -22.24 -2.77
N VAL A 185 15.98 -21.13 -2.99
CA VAL A 185 15.79 -20.06 -2.00
C VAL A 185 14.32 -19.70 -1.88
N ASN A 186 13.92 -19.28 -0.67
CA ASN A 186 12.62 -18.63 -0.48
C ASN A 186 12.74 -17.15 -0.84
N ILE A 187 11.70 -16.61 -1.47
CA ILE A 187 11.63 -15.19 -1.84
C ILE A 187 10.48 -14.55 -1.08
N LEU A 188 10.79 -13.53 -0.29
CA LEU A 188 9.81 -12.74 0.44
C LEU A 188 9.82 -11.32 -0.10
N ILE A 189 8.70 -10.90 -0.70
CA ILE A 189 8.45 -9.50 -1.06
C ILE A 189 7.55 -8.91 0.02
N TRP A 190 8.12 -8.08 0.88
CA TRP A 190 7.38 -7.39 1.94
C TRP A 190 7.22 -5.91 1.59
N GLY A 191 5.98 -5.45 1.47
CA GLY A 191 5.64 -4.08 1.13
C GLY A 191 4.85 -3.40 2.26
N PHE A 192 4.98 -2.09 2.34
CA PHE A 192 4.06 -1.25 3.11
C PHE A 192 3.37 -0.32 2.14
N ASP A 193 2.04 -0.26 2.21
CA ASP A 193 1.32 0.74 1.46
C ASP A 193 1.74 2.13 1.94
N SER A 194 1.93 3.04 0.98
CA SER A 194 1.90 4.46 1.26
C SER A 194 3.02 4.99 2.17
N LEU A 195 4.20 4.38 2.11
CA LEU A 195 5.39 4.79 2.86
C LEU A 195 6.56 5.23 1.97
N SER A 196 7.14 6.38 2.34
CA SER A 196 8.43 6.83 1.82
C SER A 196 9.61 6.16 2.54
N ARG A 197 10.77 6.18 1.89
CA ARG A 197 12.07 5.81 2.44
C ARG A 197 12.37 6.53 3.75
N ASN A 198 12.21 7.85 3.76
CA ASN A 198 12.53 8.63 4.94
C ASN A 198 11.50 8.39 6.06
N THR A 199 10.22 8.23 5.75
CA THR A 199 9.20 7.90 6.75
C THR A 199 9.42 6.52 7.34
N PHE A 200 9.81 5.54 6.53
CA PHE A 200 10.25 4.21 7.01
C PHE A 200 11.42 4.35 7.99
N MET A 201 12.46 5.10 7.62
CA MET A 201 13.61 5.35 8.50
C MET A 201 13.24 6.08 9.79
N ARG A 202 12.26 7.00 9.77
CA ARG A 202 11.77 7.71 10.98
C ARG A 202 10.93 6.84 11.90
N LYS A 203 10.00 6.07 11.35
CA LYS A 203 9.01 5.29 12.13
C LYS A 203 9.52 3.91 12.52
N LEU A 204 10.44 3.34 11.75
CA LEU A 204 11.01 2.02 11.96
C LEU A 204 12.55 2.08 12.00
N PRO A 205 13.16 2.94 12.84
CA PRO A 205 14.62 3.14 12.85
C PRO A 205 15.38 1.87 13.25
N ARG A 206 14.81 1.07 14.17
CA ARG A 206 15.37 -0.22 14.59
C ARG A 206 15.34 -1.25 13.45
N THR A 207 14.23 -1.32 12.72
CA THR A 207 14.09 -2.20 11.55
C THR A 207 15.06 -1.79 10.44
N TYR A 208 15.19 -0.49 10.17
CA TYR A 208 16.14 0.00 9.17
C TYR A 208 17.60 -0.29 9.56
N ALA A 209 17.97 -0.12 10.84
CA ALA A 209 19.29 -0.49 11.34
C ALA A 209 19.54 -1.99 11.19
N PHE A 210 18.59 -2.84 11.58
CA PHE A 210 18.68 -4.29 11.39
C PHE A 210 18.87 -4.67 9.91
N LEU A 211 18.07 -4.09 9.01
CA LEU A 211 18.21 -4.34 7.57
C LEU A 211 19.59 -3.93 7.05
N ARG A 212 20.10 -2.78 7.46
CA ARG A 212 21.37 -2.22 6.97
C ARG A 212 22.60 -2.92 7.58
N ASP A 213 22.58 -3.13 8.88
CA ASP A 213 23.78 -3.50 9.66
C ASP A 213 23.87 -5.01 9.86
N GLU A 214 22.74 -5.67 10.13
CA GLU A 214 22.71 -7.12 10.41
C GLU A 214 22.50 -7.93 9.13
N LEU A 215 21.47 -7.58 8.36
CA LEU A 215 21.17 -8.27 7.10
C LEU A 215 22.00 -7.77 5.91
N GLN A 216 22.73 -6.67 6.09
CA GLN A 216 23.54 -6.04 5.02
C GLN A 216 22.73 -5.85 3.73
N ALA A 217 21.44 -5.50 3.87
CA ALA A 217 20.52 -5.38 2.76
C ALA A 217 20.95 -4.25 1.81
N THR A 218 20.77 -4.49 0.51
CA THR A 218 21.04 -3.48 -0.51
C THR A 218 19.90 -2.47 -0.52
N VAL A 219 20.18 -1.26 -0.07
CA VAL A 219 19.21 -0.15 -0.09
C VAL A 219 19.22 0.51 -1.46
N LEU A 220 18.12 0.40 -2.20
CA LEU A 220 17.94 1.05 -3.50
C LEU A 220 17.63 2.54 -3.33
N ARG A 221 18.67 3.36 -3.18
CA ARG A 221 18.52 4.80 -2.88
C ARG A 221 17.84 5.60 -4.00
N GLY A 222 17.95 5.15 -5.24
CA GLY A 222 17.33 5.76 -6.42
C GLY A 222 16.05 5.08 -6.89
N TYR A 223 15.46 4.20 -6.09
CA TYR A 223 14.15 3.61 -6.40
C TYR A 223 13.07 4.69 -6.38
N ASN A 224 12.18 4.67 -7.37
CA ASN A 224 11.18 5.70 -7.61
C ASN A 224 9.86 5.06 -8.04
N ILE A 225 8.74 5.69 -7.73
CA ILE A 225 7.44 5.30 -8.25
C ILE A 225 7.35 5.56 -9.76
N VAL A 226 6.49 4.79 -10.42
CA VAL A 226 6.16 4.95 -11.85
C VAL A 226 4.68 5.33 -12.05
N GLY A 227 3.97 5.63 -10.96
CA GLY A 227 2.58 6.06 -10.97
C GLY A 227 2.06 6.42 -9.58
N ASP A 228 0.88 7.03 -9.54
CA ASP A 228 0.28 7.65 -8.34
C ASP A 228 -0.28 6.63 -7.34
N GLY A 229 -0.70 5.46 -7.82
CA GLY A 229 -1.42 4.47 -7.02
C GLY A 229 -0.63 3.19 -6.80
N THR A 230 -1.06 2.45 -5.77
CA THR A 230 -0.57 1.11 -5.46
C THR A 230 -0.60 0.16 -6.65
N PRO A 231 -1.64 0.12 -7.52
CA PRO A 231 -1.62 -0.69 -8.73
C PRO A 231 -0.49 -0.30 -9.68
N GLN A 232 -0.29 1.00 -9.91
CA GLN A 232 0.77 1.50 -10.79
C GLN A 232 2.17 1.26 -10.22
N ALA A 233 2.32 1.13 -8.90
CA ALA A 233 3.58 0.77 -8.26
C ALA A 233 3.84 -0.74 -8.28
N LEU A 234 2.82 -1.56 -7.95
CA LEU A 234 2.98 -3.01 -7.81
C LEU A 234 2.91 -3.79 -9.12
N ILE A 235 2.09 -3.38 -10.09
CA ILE A 235 1.97 -4.07 -11.39
C ILE A 235 3.35 -4.14 -12.10
N PRO A 236 4.14 -3.07 -12.21
CA PRO A 236 5.47 -3.13 -12.83
C PRO A 236 6.46 -4.01 -12.09
N ILE A 237 6.43 -3.99 -10.75
CA ILE A 237 7.29 -4.86 -9.92
C ILE A 237 6.96 -6.34 -10.18
N LEU A 238 5.68 -6.66 -10.29
CA LEU A 238 5.20 -8.04 -10.33
C LEU A 238 5.03 -8.59 -11.75
N THR A 239 5.05 -7.75 -12.79
CA THR A 239 4.81 -8.19 -14.19
C THR A 239 5.88 -7.71 -15.17
N GLY A 240 6.76 -6.78 -14.77
CA GLY A 240 7.69 -6.10 -15.66
C GLY A 240 7.02 -5.16 -16.67
N ARG A 241 5.71 -4.90 -16.55
CA ARG A 241 4.91 -4.07 -17.47
C ARG A 241 4.13 -3.00 -16.71
N THR A 242 3.88 -1.86 -17.34
CA THR A 242 2.96 -0.86 -16.81
C THR A 242 1.51 -1.26 -17.01
N GLU A 243 0.60 -0.71 -16.21
CA GLU A 243 -0.85 -0.95 -16.35
C GLU A 243 -1.36 -0.63 -17.77
N ARG A 244 -0.75 0.33 -18.48
CA ARG A 244 -1.15 0.71 -19.85
C ARG A 244 -0.72 -0.29 -20.92
N GLU A 245 0.32 -1.08 -20.66
CA GLU A 245 0.83 -2.11 -21.59
C GLU A 245 0.06 -3.42 -21.46
N LEU A 246 -0.78 -3.55 -20.43
CA LEU A 246 -1.53 -4.75 -20.11
C LEU A 246 -3.00 -4.62 -20.57
N PRO A 247 -3.71 -5.75 -20.75
CA PRO A 247 -5.13 -5.72 -21.07
C PRO A 247 -5.94 -4.95 -20.02
N ASP A 248 -7.02 -4.28 -20.42
CA ASP A 248 -7.84 -3.51 -19.47
C ASP A 248 -8.57 -4.44 -18.48
N THR A 249 -8.35 -4.22 -17.19
CA THR A 249 -9.03 -4.93 -16.09
C THR A 249 -9.77 -3.99 -15.14
N ARG A 250 -10.05 -2.75 -15.56
CA ARG A 250 -10.71 -1.73 -14.72
C ARG A 250 -12.19 -2.02 -14.60
N ARG A 251 -12.73 -1.91 -13.38
CA ARG A 251 -14.16 -2.20 -13.08
C ARG A 251 -15.13 -1.32 -13.86
N ARG A 252 -14.73 -0.08 -14.16
CA ARG A 252 -15.55 0.93 -14.85
C ARG A 252 -15.54 0.78 -16.38
N THR A 253 -14.68 -0.08 -16.93
CA THR A 253 -14.63 -0.33 -18.36
C THR A 253 -15.52 -1.52 -18.70
N TRP A 254 -16.47 -1.32 -19.61
CA TRP A 254 -17.31 -2.41 -20.12
C TRP A 254 -16.46 -3.46 -20.86
N GLY A 255 -16.69 -4.74 -20.58
CA GLY A 255 -15.95 -5.84 -21.23
C GLY A 255 -14.50 -6.02 -20.76
N SER A 256 -14.05 -5.34 -19.71
CA SER A 256 -12.72 -5.53 -19.16
C SER A 256 -12.53 -6.93 -18.55
N GLN A 257 -11.29 -7.40 -18.54
CA GLN A 257 -10.93 -8.76 -18.11
C GLN A 257 -10.68 -8.84 -16.59
N MET A 258 -10.62 -10.07 -16.06
CA MET A 258 -10.10 -10.30 -14.71
C MET A 258 -8.58 -10.07 -14.68
N VAL A 259 -8.06 -9.72 -13.51
CA VAL A 259 -6.63 -9.41 -13.32
C VAL A 259 -5.74 -10.63 -13.60
N ASN A 260 -6.30 -11.84 -13.60
CA ASN A 260 -5.63 -13.09 -13.99
C ASN A 260 -5.00 -13.03 -15.39
N VAL A 261 -5.38 -12.11 -16.27
CA VAL A 261 -4.76 -11.99 -17.60
C VAL A 261 -3.31 -11.49 -17.54
N TYR A 262 -2.89 -10.86 -16.43
CA TYR A 262 -1.54 -10.30 -16.31
C TYR A 262 -0.46 -11.38 -16.16
N PRO A 263 0.75 -11.16 -16.70
CA PRO A 263 1.88 -12.09 -16.58
C PRO A 263 2.60 -11.86 -15.25
N PHE A 264 1.93 -12.18 -14.15
CA PHE A 264 2.54 -12.04 -12.84
C PHE A 264 3.67 -13.02 -12.61
N LEU A 265 4.74 -12.55 -11.97
CA LEU A 265 5.94 -13.27 -11.61
C LEU A 265 5.65 -14.55 -10.80
N TRP A 266 4.60 -14.55 -9.97
CA TRP A 266 4.22 -15.75 -9.22
C TRP A 266 3.71 -16.89 -10.12
N LYS A 267 3.27 -16.61 -11.35
CA LYS A 267 2.91 -17.67 -12.30
C LYS A 267 4.15 -18.43 -12.76
N ASP A 268 5.23 -17.71 -13.03
CA ASP A 268 6.52 -18.30 -13.42
C ASP A 268 7.10 -19.10 -12.25
N PHE A 269 7.08 -18.54 -11.04
CA PHE A 269 7.47 -19.29 -9.84
C PHE A 269 6.60 -20.53 -9.61
N GLN A 270 5.30 -20.44 -9.83
CA GLN A 270 4.41 -21.59 -9.69
C GLN A 270 4.71 -22.68 -10.72
N SER A 271 5.00 -22.31 -11.98
CA SER A 271 5.41 -23.29 -13.01
C SER A 271 6.75 -23.94 -12.73
N ASP A 272 7.64 -23.24 -12.02
CA ASP A 272 8.95 -23.75 -11.61
C ASP A 272 8.89 -24.58 -10.31
N GLY A 273 7.70 -24.78 -9.74
CA GLY A 273 7.46 -25.66 -8.59
C GLY A 273 7.46 -24.95 -7.23
N TYR A 274 7.45 -23.62 -7.18
CA TYR A 274 7.37 -22.87 -5.93
C TYR A 274 5.93 -22.85 -5.37
N VAL A 275 5.85 -22.87 -4.04
CA VAL A 275 4.63 -22.53 -3.32
C VAL A 275 4.50 -21.01 -3.28
N THR A 276 3.41 -20.46 -3.82
CA THR A 276 3.23 -19.01 -3.94
C THR A 276 2.17 -18.48 -2.98
N ALA A 277 2.38 -17.26 -2.50
CA ALA A 277 1.42 -16.57 -1.65
C ALA A 277 1.35 -15.08 -2.00
N PHE A 278 0.14 -14.52 -1.99
CA PHE A 278 -0.08 -13.08 -2.10
C PHE A 278 -1.06 -12.64 -1.01
N ASN A 279 -0.64 -11.75 -0.11
CA ASN A 279 -1.38 -11.41 1.09
C ASN A 279 -1.43 -9.89 1.26
N GLU A 280 -2.64 -9.34 1.22
CA GLU A 280 -2.89 -7.90 1.34
C GLU A 280 -4.01 -7.66 2.36
N ASP A 281 -3.72 -6.81 3.34
CA ASP A 281 -4.40 -6.69 4.63
C ASP A 281 -5.70 -5.87 4.64
N GLN A 282 -5.96 -5.14 3.56
CA GLN A 282 -7.13 -4.27 3.42
C GLN A 282 -8.10 -4.81 2.35
N PRO A 283 -9.13 -5.57 2.75
CA PRO A 283 -10.01 -6.26 1.81
C PRO A 283 -10.98 -5.36 1.06
N ASP A 284 -11.22 -4.14 1.52
CA ASP A 284 -12.14 -3.14 0.98
C ASP A 284 -11.48 -2.20 -0.04
N ILE A 285 -10.17 -1.95 0.12
CA ILE A 285 -9.36 -1.09 -0.75
C ILE A 285 -8.18 -1.82 -1.41
N GLY A 286 -8.25 -3.15 -1.51
CA GLY A 286 -7.19 -3.98 -2.07
C GLY A 286 -6.72 -3.55 -3.46
N THR A 287 -5.41 -3.68 -3.69
CA THR A 287 -4.69 -3.23 -4.87
C THR A 287 -5.38 -3.66 -6.16
N PHE A 288 -5.80 -4.92 -6.24
CA PHE A 288 -6.37 -5.50 -7.46
C PHE A 288 -7.90 -5.56 -7.46
N GLN A 289 -8.56 -5.11 -6.38
CA GLN A 289 -10.01 -5.24 -6.18
C GLN A 289 -10.72 -3.89 -6.16
N TYR A 290 -10.04 -2.82 -5.73
CA TYR A 290 -10.66 -1.50 -5.58
C TYR A 290 -11.01 -0.87 -6.94
N ARG A 291 -10.01 -0.67 -7.82
CA ARG A 291 -10.21 -0.11 -9.17
C ARG A 291 -10.27 -1.17 -10.26
N LEU A 292 -9.70 -2.34 -10.00
CA LEU A 292 -9.60 -3.45 -10.96
C LEU A 292 -10.60 -4.57 -10.60
N ARG A 293 -10.85 -5.48 -11.55
CA ARG A 293 -11.88 -6.53 -11.42
C ARG A 293 -11.55 -7.66 -10.42
N GLY A 294 -10.36 -7.65 -9.81
CA GLY A 294 -9.90 -8.72 -8.95
C GLY A 294 -9.52 -9.98 -9.72
N PHE A 295 -9.35 -11.06 -8.98
CA PHE A 295 -8.93 -12.37 -9.45
C PHE A 295 -10.08 -13.38 -9.49
N ASN A 296 -10.27 -14.03 -10.62
CA ASN A 296 -11.09 -15.22 -10.71
C ASN A 296 -10.52 -16.13 -11.81
N PRO A 297 -9.92 -17.30 -11.48
CA PRO A 297 -9.81 -17.91 -10.13
C PRO A 297 -8.75 -17.28 -9.22
N GLN A 298 -8.53 -17.84 -8.03
CA GLN A 298 -7.48 -17.44 -7.07
C GLN A 298 -6.08 -17.36 -7.73
N PRO A 299 -5.24 -16.33 -7.43
CA PRO A 299 -4.01 -16.07 -8.19
C PRO A 299 -2.76 -16.85 -7.74
N THR A 300 -2.71 -17.31 -6.49
CA THR A 300 -1.55 -17.96 -5.85
C THR A 300 -1.98 -19.18 -5.04
N THR A 301 -1.05 -20.04 -4.63
CA THR A 301 -1.37 -21.25 -3.82
C THR A 301 -2.09 -20.88 -2.52
N HIS A 302 -1.51 -19.94 -1.76
CA HIS A 302 -2.09 -19.39 -0.55
C HIS A 302 -2.55 -17.95 -0.82
N TYR A 303 -3.75 -17.59 -0.37
CA TYR A 303 -4.33 -16.28 -0.67
C TYR A 303 -5.15 -15.76 0.52
N MET A 304 -4.56 -14.88 1.34
CA MET A 304 -5.19 -14.38 2.58
C MET A 304 -6.43 -13.50 2.37
N ARG A 305 -6.85 -13.25 1.13
CA ARG A 305 -8.08 -12.53 0.82
C ARG A 305 -9.29 -13.06 1.57
N THR A 306 -9.46 -14.38 1.63
CA THR A 306 -10.57 -15.03 2.33
C THR A 306 -10.55 -14.74 3.82
N PHE A 307 -9.36 -14.80 4.43
CA PHE A 307 -9.15 -14.43 5.82
C PHE A 307 -9.55 -12.97 6.05
N PHE A 308 -9.04 -12.04 5.26
CA PHE A 308 -9.34 -10.62 5.45
C PHE A 308 -10.81 -10.29 5.21
N LEU A 309 -11.45 -10.89 4.21
CA LEU A 309 -12.89 -10.72 3.96
C LEU A 309 -13.76 -11.15 5.14
N ALA A 310 -13.34 -12.20 5.87
CA ALA A 310 -14.04 -12.69 7.03
C ALA A 310 -13.67 -11.89 8.29
N ALA A 311 -12.37 -11.69 8.55
CA ALA A 311 -11.85 -11.00 9.73
C ALA A 311 -12.26 -9.53 9.77
N SER A 312 -12.33 -8.84 8.63
CA SER A 312 -12.73 -7.43 8.62
C SER A 312 -14.14 -7.19 9.15
N ARG A 313 -15.02 -8.19 9.04
CA ARG A 313 -16.39 -8.13 9.57
C ARG A 313 -16.44 -8.28 11.08
N THR A 314 -15.39 -8.80 11.71
CA THR A 314 -15.30 -9.00 13.16
C THR A 314 -14.48 -7.93 13.87
N TYR A 315 -13.75 -7.07 13.14
CA TYR A 315 -12.90 -6.03 13.75
C TYR A 315 -13.68 -5.09 14.69
N GLY A 316 -14.96 -4.81 14.42
CA GLY A 316 -15.81 -4.00 15.29
C GLY A 316 -16.08 -4.61 16.67
N ASN A 317 -15.92 -5.92 16.81
CA ASN A 317 -16.10 -6.64 18.07
C ASN A 317 -14.82 -6.67 18.93
N ASN A 318 -13.72 -6.13 18.42
CA ASN A 318 -12.40 -6.22 19.03
C ASN A 318 -11.89 -4.83 19.45
N ALA A 319 -10.92 -4.80 20.35
CA ALA A 319 -10.18 -3.58 20.63
C ALA A 319 -9.57 -3.00 19.33
N PRO A 320 -9.47 -1.67 19.20
CA PRO A 320 -8.95 -1.06 17.98
C PRO A 320 -7.58 -1.63 17.58
N TYR A 321 -7.47 -2.08 16.33
CA TYR A 321 -6.26 -2.70 15.77
C TYR A 321 -5.89 -4.08 16.36
N CYS A 322 -6.83 -4.76 17.01
CA CYS A 322 -6.66 -6.12 17.51
C CYS A 322 -7.62 -7.10 16.80
N LEU A 323 -7.23 -8.36 16.81
CA LEU A 323 -8.07 -9.52 16.55
C LEU A 323 -7.88 -10.43 17.77
N ARG A 324 -8.85 -10.39 18.69
CA ARG A 324 -8.77 -10.94 20.05
C ARG A 324 -7.54 -10.45 20.81
N ASP A 325 -6.71 -11.37 21.30
CA ASP A 325 -5.49 -11.14 22.05
C ASP A 325 -4.32 -10.67 21.18
N THR A 326 -4.48 -10.73 19.85
CA THR A 326 -3.40 -10.50 18.91
C THR A 326 -3.54 -9.13 18.22
N PRO A 327 -2.52 -8.27 18.30
CA PRO A 327 -2.47 -7.06 17.49
C PRO A 327 -2.49 -7.40 15.99
N ARG A 328 -3.37 -6.77 15.21
CA ARG A 328 -3.51 -7.00 13.77
C ARG A 328 -2.21 -6.79 13.00
N HIS A 329 -1.28 -5.96 13.47
CA HIS A 329 0.02 -5.80 12.81
C HIS A 329 0.98 -6.98 13.02
N LYS A 330 0.79 -7.80 14.06
CA LYS A 330 1.56 -9.05 14.25
C LYS A 330 1.08 -10.16 13.32
N ASP A 331 -0.12 -10.00 12.78
CA ASP A 331 -0.76 -10.96 11.86
C ASP A 331 -0.76 -10.44 10.41
N HIS A 332 -1.03 -9.15 10.16
CA HIS A 332 -1.27 -8.63 8.80
C HIS A 332 -0.96 -7.13 8.49
N GLY A 333 -0.55 -6.29 9.44
CA GLY A 333 -0.07 -4.91 9.17
C GLY A 333 -1.18 -3.84 9.05
N HIS A 334 -0.79 -2.55 9.10
CA HIS A 334 -1.56 -1.35 8.68
C HIS A 334 -0.73 -0.06 8.92
N ARG A 335 -0.78 0.92 8.00
CA ARG A 335 -1.13 2.35 8.30
C ARG A 335 -0.95 3.34 7.14
N PHE A 336 -1.84 4.33 7.09
CA PHE A 336 -1.71 5.62 6.39
C PHE A 336 -1.37 6.76 7.38
N THR A 337 -0.73 7.85 6.91
CA THR A 337 -0.24 8.95 7.79
C THR A 337 -0.48 10.36 7.23
N ALA A 338 -0.69 11.34 8.12
CA ALA A 338 -0.88 12.77 7.80
C ALA A 338 0.35 13.48 7.20
N VAL A 339 1.53 12.85 7.22
CA VAL A 339 2.81 13.40 6.71
C VAL A 339 2.72 13.77 5.23
N ARG A 340 1.88 13.07 4.46
CA ARG A 340 1.60 13.33 3.04
C ARG A 340 1.12 14.74 2.72
N SER A 341 0.57 15.45 3.70
CA SER A 341 0.07 16.81 3.52
C SER A 341 1.18 17.87 3.43
N THR A 342 2.42 17.54 3.79
CA THR A 342 3.57 18.46 3.79
C THR A 342 4.34 18.45 2.47
N GLN A 343 5.09 19.53 2.19
CA GLN A 343 5.95 19.59 1.00
C GLN A 343 7.00 18.47 0.98
N GLN A 344 7.68 18.25 2.12
CA GLN A 344 8.60 17.12 2.28
C GLN A 344 7.88 15.78 2.08
N GLY A 345 6.67 15.61 2.61
CA GLY A 345 5.86 14.40 2.44
C GLY A 345 5.53 14.09 0.97
N LYS A 346 5.21 15.11 0.17
CA LYS A 346 4.96 14.96 -1.27
C LYS A 346 6.19 14.54 -2.06
N LEU A 347 7.37 15.06 -1.71
CA LEU A 347 8.64 14.62 -2.31
C LEU A 347 8.98 13.17 -1.90
N GLU A 348 8.72 12.86 -0.64
CA GLU A 348 8.95 11.55 -0.06
C GLU A 348 8.04 10.46 -0.63
N GLU A 349 6.80 10.77 -0.98
CA GLU A 349 5.89 9.84 -1.65
C GLU A 349 6.44 9.29 -2.97
N ARG A 350 7.29 10.08 -3.65
CA ARG A 350 7.99 9.64 -4.87
C ARG A 350 9.18 8.73 -4.57
N LEU A 351 9.62 8.65 -3.32
CA LEU A 351 10.80 7.91 -2.88
C LEU A 351 10.41 6.79 -1.92
N PRO A 352 9.68 5.76 -2.35
CA PRO A 352 9.33 4.63 -1.50
C PRO A 352 10.57 3.91 -0.98
N PHE A 353 10.45 3.31 0.21
CA PHE A 353 11.48 2.41 0.70
C PHE A 353 11.40 1.07 -0.03
N PHE A 354 12.50 0.64 -0.62
CA PHE A 354 12.62 -0.71 -1.15
C PHE A 354 14.05 -1.20 -0.91
N SER A 355 14.17 -2.38 -0.31
CA SER A 355 15.44 -3.04 -0.04
C SER A 355 15.34 -4.49 -0.43
N TRP A 356 16.38 -5.00 -1.08
CA TRP A 356 16.53 -6.44 -1.35
C TRP A 356 17.76 -6.96 -0.61
N THR A 357 17.65 -8.19 -0.14
CA THR A 357 18.80 -9.00 0.20
C THR A 357 18.97 -10.00 -0.93
N PHE A 358 20.00 -9.79 -1.74
CA PHE A 358 20.30 -10.66 -2.88
C PHE A 358 21.22 -11.81 -2.44
N PRO A 359 21.13 -13.00 -3.05
CA PRO A 359 22.28 -13.88 -3.19
C PRO A 359 23.42 -13.12 -3.89
N THR A 360 24.68 -13.47 -3.64
CA THR A 360 25.88 -12.80 -4.19
C THR A 360 25.94 -12.68 -5.72
N LEU A 361 25.01 -13.30 -6.45
CA LEU A 361 24.92 -13.32 -7.91
C LEU A 361 24.35 -12.04 -8.56
N LEU A 362 23.64 -11.17 -7.84
CA LEU A 362 23.04 -9.96 -8.41
C LEU A 362 23.75 -8.71 -7.85
N VAL A 363 24.63 -8.14 -8.67
CA VAL A 363 25.39 -6.93 -8.33
C VAL A 363 24.64 -5.69 -8.82
N PRO A 364 24.48 -4.64 -8.00
CA PRO A 364 23.89 -3.38 -8.44
C PRO A 364 24.67 -2.82 -9.65
N GLY A 365 23.95 -2.52 -10.73
CA GLY A 365 24.55 -1.89 -11.91
C GLY A 365 25.17 -0.53 -11.57
N THR A 366 26.34 -0.23 -12.14
CA THR A 366 27.12 0.99 -11.86
C THR A 366 26.75 2.18 -12.75
N ALA A 367 25.84 2.01 -13.71
CA ALA A 367 25.47 3.04 -14.66
C ALA A 367 24.54 4.10 -14.01
N ALA A 368 24.99 5.34 -13.98
CA ALA A 368 24.15 6.48 -13.61
C ALA A 368 23.10 6.72 -14.70
N ARG A 369 21.82 6.51 -14.37
CA ARG A 369 20.67 6.72 -15.28
C ARG A 369 19.80 7.90 -14.84
N GLY A 370 19.30 8.66 -15.81
CA GLY A 370 18.26 9.68 -15.60
C GLY A 370 16.87 9.06 -15.42
N CYS A 371 15.88 9.86 -15.03
CA CYS A 371 14.49 9.40 -14.86
C CYS A 371 13.87 8.89 -16.17
N ALA A 372 14.12 9.58 -17.29
CA ALA A 372 13.59 9.18 -18.59
C ALA A 372 14.14 7.81 -19.02
N ALA A 373 15.45 7.61 -18.88
CA ALA A 373 16.10 6.32 -19.15
C ALA A 373 15.64 5.20 -18.19
N ALA A 374 15.10 5.55 -17.02
CA ALA A 374 14.50 4.61 -16.07
C ALA A 374 12.99 4.40 -16.28
N GLY A 375 12.39 4.99 -17.32
CA GLY A 375 10.95 4.88 -17.59
C GLY A 375 10.06 5.67 -16.61
N VAL A 376 10.64 6.58 -15.83
CA VAL A 376 9.91 7.41 -14.86
C VAL A 376 9.41 8.68 -15.56
N GLU A 377 8.08 8.84 -15.64
CA GLU A 377 7.48 10.06 -16.20
C GLU A 377 7.96 11.30 -15.41
N ALA A 378 8.15 12.43 -16.10
CA ALA A 378 8.71 13.65 -15.53
C ALA A 378 8.07 14.03 -14.18
N HIS A 379 6.74 14.04 -14.08
CA HIS A 379 6.03 14.40 -12.86
C HIS A 379 6.30 13.48 -11.65
N TRP A 380 6.76 12.25 -11.86
CA TRP A 380 7.22 11.31 -10.81
C TRP A 380 8.71 11.40 -10.53
N CYS A 381 9.49 12.07 -11.37
CA CYS A 381 10.92 12.15 -11.21
C CYS A 381 11.30 12.99 -9.98
N ALA A 382 11.84 12.35 -8.95
CA ALA A 382 12.30 13.01 -7.74
C ALA A 382 13.57 13.86 -7.95
N CYS A 383 14.25 13.71 -9.09
CA CYS A 383 15.42 14.50 -9.46
C CYS A 383 15.08 15.77 -10.25
N LEU A 384 13.82 15.98 -10.63
CA LEU A 384 13.45 17.25 -11.25
C LEU A 384 13.57 18.39 -10.24
N ARG A 385 14.19 19.47 -10.70
CA ARG A 385 14.33 20.69 -9.93
C ARG A 385 13.27 21.66 -10.38
N TRP A 386 12.45 22.08 -9.42
CA TRP A 386 11.49 23.15 -9.63
C TRP A 386 12.23 24.47 -9.80
N LEU A 387 12.08 25.07 -10.98
CA LEU A 387 12.60 26.39 -11.34
C LEU A 387 11.49 27.42 -11.14
N PRO A 388 11.74 28.49 -10.36
CA PRO A 388 10.76 29.56 -10.22
C PRO A 388 10.49 30.22 -11.57
N LEU A 389 9.21 30.40 -11.88
CA LEU A 389 8.71 31.19 -12.99
C LEU A 389 8.16 32.51 -12.46
N SER A 390 8.35 33.56 -13.24
CA SER A 390 7.77 34.86 -12.92
C SER A 390 6.24 34.75 -12.94
N ILE A 391 5.58 35.27 -11.90
CA ILE A 391 4.11 35.38 -11.85
C ILE A 391 3.56 36.31 -12.95
N ASN A 392 4.42 37.13 -13.55
CA ASN A 392 4.10 38.01 -14.67
C ASN A 392 4.41 37.36 -16.02
N ASP A 393 4.91 36.13 -16.06
CA ASP A 393 5.10 35.40 -17.31
C ASP A 393 3.76 35.24 -18.02
N SER A 394 3.71 35.54 -19.32
CA SER A 394 2.47 35.48 -20.12
C SER A 394 1.80 34.11 -20.06
N SER A 395 2.58 33.05 -19.97
CA SER A 395 2.09 31.66 -19.88
C SER A 395 1.47 31.40 -18.50
N VAL A 396 2.08 31.96 -17.45
CA VAL A 396 1.57 31.87 -16.07
C VAL A 396 0.27 32.64 -15.92
N VAL A 397 0.21 33.87 -16.43
CA VAL A 397 -1.00 34.70 -16.40
C VAL A 397 -2.13 34.04 -17.21
N ALA A 398 -1.82 33.48 -18.37
CA ALA A 398 -2.80 32.76 -19.18
C ALA A 398 -3.34 31.50 -18.49
N ALA A 399 -2.46 30.69 -17.87
CA ALA A 399 -2.86 29.51 -17.13
C ALA A 399 -3.71 29.85 -15.89
N ALA A 400 -3.32 30.90 -15.15
CA ALA A 400 -4.06 31.38 -13.99
C ALA A 400 -5.47 31.87 -14.37
N ARG A 401 -5.60 32.63 -15.47
CA ARG A 401 -6.91 33.07 -15.99
C ARG A 401 -7.80 31.91 -16.43
N ALA A 402 -7.23 30.94 -17.16
CA ALA A 402 -7.99 29.76 -17.58
C ALA A 402 -8.48 28.93 -16.38
N PHE A 403 -7.66 28.81 -15.33
CA PHE A 403 -8.06 28.16 -14.09
C PHE A 403 -9.15 28.95 -13.34
N GLU A 404 -9.01 30.27 -13.25
CA GLU A 404 -9.99 31.16 -12.63
C GLU A 404 -11.34 31.08 -13.34
N GLU A 405 -11.36 31.18 -14.68
CA GLU A 405 -12.58 31.04 -15.50
C GLU A 405 -13.27 29.69 -15.27
N TYR A 406 -12.49 28.61 -15.21
CA TYR A 406 -13.01 27.28 -14.94
C TYR A 406 -13.64 27.16 -13.55
N VAL A 407 -12.94 27.63 -12.52
CA VAL A 407 -13.43 27.58 -11.13
C VAL A 407 -14.66 28.46 -10.96
N LEU A 408 -14.68 29.65 -11.55
CA LEU A 408 -15.85 30.53 -11.51
C LEU A 408 -17.05 29.87 -12.19
N ALA A 409 -16.87 29.26 -13.36
CA ALA A 409 -17.96 28.56 -14.07
C ALA A 409 -18.54 27.39 -13.27
N GLU A 410 -17.72 26.62 -12.57
CA GLU A 410 -18.18 25.52 -11.71
C GLU A 410 -18.81 26.02 -10.39
N GLN A 411 -18.27 27.07 -9.80
CA GLN A 411 -18.72 27.61 -8.52
C GLN A 411 -20.00 28.45 -8.65
N GLU A 412 -20.21 29.14 -9.77
CA GLU A 412 -21.49 29.78 -10.12
C GLU A 412 -22.62 28.75 -10.29
N ARG A 413 -22.30 27.52 -10.70
CA ARG A 413 -23.28 26.44 -10.87
C ARG A 413 -23.77 25.88 -9.52
N GLU A 414 -22.92 25.88 -8.48
CA GLU A 414 -23.23 25.24 -7.20
C GLU A 414 -23.51 26.22 -6.05
N ALA A 415 -22.87 27.38 -6.00
CA ALA A 415 -23.00 28.35 -4.90
C ALA A 415 -22.80 29.81 -5.39
N PRO A 416 -23.82 30.41 -6.01
CA PRO A 416 -23.75 31.78 -6.52
C PRO A 416 -23.37 32.78 -5.42
N GLY A 417 -22.34 33.61 -5.67
CA GLY A 417 -21.93 34.70 -4.77
C GLY A 417 -20.92 34.33 -3.68
N ALA A 418 -20.48 33.07 -3.58
CA ALA A 418 -19.43 32.66 -2.64
C ALA A 418 -18.04 32.73 -3.28
N CYS A 419 -17.49 33.95 -3.46
CA CYS A 419 -16.14 34.16 -3.99
C CYS A 419 -15.21 34.81 -2.94
N ALA A 420 -13.94 34.41 -2.92
CA ALA A 420 -12.89 35.03 -2.12
C ALA A 420 -11.70 35.39 -3.04
N PRO A 421 -11.05 36.54 -2.84
CA PRO A 421 -9.90 36.95 -3.64
C PRO A 421 -8.71 36.01 -3.37
N LEU A 422 -8.09 35.53 -4.44
CA LEU A 422 -6.97 34.60 -4.43
C LEU A 422 -5.78 35.23 -5.17
N ALA A 423 -4.61 35.32 -4.51
CA ALA A 423 -3.37 35.83 -5.11
C ALA A 423 -2.35 34.72 -5.40
N VAL A 424 -1.84 34.66 -6.63
CA VAL A 424 -0.79 33.72 -7.04
C VAL A 424 0.54 34.16 -6.42
N LEU A 425 1.06 33.37 -5.47
CA LEU A 425 2.29 33.74 -4.74
C LEU A 425 3.57 33.29 -5.46
N ALA A 426 3.53 32.13 -6.09
CA ALA A 426 4.66 31.55 -6.80
C ALA A 426 4.16 30.60 -7.88
N VAL A 427 4.93 30.48 -8.95
CA VAL A 427 4.80 29.44 -9.96
C VAL A 427 6.15 28.81 -10.19
N GLU A 428 6.19 27.49 -10.29
CA GLU A 428 7.41 26.74 -10.54
C GLU A 428 7.20 25.78 -11.71
N ARG A 429 8.24 25.58 -12.54
CA ARG A 429 8.28 24.54 -13.58
C ARG A 429 9.29 23.46 -13.22
N ALA A 430 8.97 22.20 -13.50
CA ALA A 430 9.87 21.07 -13.25
C ALA A 430 10.89 20.85 -14.37
#